data_AF-A0A0S8CBJ3-F1
#
_entry.id   AF-A0A0S8CBJ3-F1
#
_cell.length_a   1.000
_cell.length_b   1.000
_cell.length_c   1.000
_cell.angle_alpha   90.00
_cell.angle_beta   90.00
_cell.angle_gamma   90.00
#
_symmetry.space_group_name_H-M   'P 1'
#
loop_
_entity.id
_entity.type
_entity.pdbx_description
1 polymer ?
#
loop_
_entity_poly.entity_id
_entity_poly.type
_entity_poly.pdbx_seq_one_letter_code
_entity_poly.pdbx_strand_id
1 'polypeptide(L)'
;METKKKHRILIDLERLNRLNAEGCLACGQKFNLGDEVVLARGKWQGFKYIHEHEAILDRRTDTHHERRHYAAMKATTANQE
;
A
#
# COMPACT_ATOMS: atom_id res chain seq x y z
N MET A 1 4.94 -18.14 16.41
CA MET A 1 3.80 -17.73 15.56
C MET A 1 4.10 -16.35 15.00
N GLU A 2 4.83 -16.28 13.88
CA GLU A 2 5.29 -15.01 13.29
C GLU A 2 4.41 -14.65 12.08
N THR A 3 3.17 -14.25 12.37
CA THR A 3 2.24 -13.73 11.38
C THR A 3 2.11 -12.23 11.58
N LYS A 4 3.03 -11.44 11.01
CA LYS A 4 2.87 -9.99 10.72
C LYS A 4 4.23 -9.45 10.26
N LYS A 5 4.27 -8.80 9.09
CA LYS A 5 5.36 -7.99 8.50
C LYS A 5 5.92 -8.45 7.14
N LYS A 6 5.41 -9.52 6.51
CA LYS A 6 5.93 -9.98 5.20
C LYS A 6 5.86 -8.97 4.04
N HIS A 7 5.13 -7.85 4.20
CA HIS A 7 4.94 -6.87 3.14
C HIS A 7 5.38 -5.45 3.54
N ARG A 8 6.04 -5.28 4.69
CA ARG A 8 6.60 -3.99 5.13
C ARG A 8 8.07 -3.93 4.78
N ILE A 9 8.45 -2.84 4.14
CA ILE A 9 9.76 -2.65 3.58
C ILE A 9 10.23 -1.24 3.93
N LEU A 10 11.44 -1.12 4.44
CA LEU A 10 12.08 0.18 4.63
C LEU A 10 12.70 0.63 3.30
N ILE A 11 12.48 1.88 2.93
CA ILE A 11 13.08 2.47 1.73
C ILE A 11 14.57 2.67 1.96
N ASP A 12 15.36 1.96 1.16
CA ASP A 12 16.81 2.15 1.01
C ASP A 12 17.11 3.00 -0.24
N LEU A 13 18.35 3.49 -0.38
CA LEU A 13 18.83 4.25 -1.54
C LEU A 13 18.53 3.56 -2.88
N GLU A 14 18.66 2.24 -3.00
CA GLU A 14 18.34 1.54 -4.24
C GLU A 14 16.85 1.67 -4.60
N ARG A 15 15.97 1.42 -3.61
CA ARG A 15 14.52 1.49 -3.78
C ARG A 15 14.05 2.92 -3.99
N LEU A 16 14.66 3.85 -3.27
CA LEU A 16 14.40 5.27 -3.44
C LEU A 16 14.65 5.66 -4.89
N ASN A 17 15.83 5.39 -5.45
CA ASN A 17 16.12 5.72 -6.84
C ASN A 17 15.15 5.07 -7.85
N ARG A 18 14.73 3.83 -7.62
CA ARG A 18 13.75 3.15 -8.48
C ARG A 18 12.34 3.73 -8.37
N LEU A 19 11.90 4.09 -7.16
CA LEU A 19 10.53 4.51 -6.86
C LEU A 19 10.34 6.02 -6.90
N ASN A 20 11.41 6.83 -6.91
CA ASN A 20 11.37 8.30 -6.87
C ASN A 20 10.67 8.91 -8.09
N ALA A 21 10.68 8.21 -9.23
CA ALA A 21 9.98 8.64 -10.44
C ALA A 21 8.45 8.51 -10.31
N GLU A 22 7.97 7.47 -9.64
CA GLU A 22 6.54 7.18 -9.50
C GLU A 22 5.95 7.81 -8.23
N GLY A 23 6.71 7.80 -7.14
CA GLY A 23 6.27 8.24 -5.82
C GLY A 23 5.17 7.36 -5.23
N CYS A 24 4.61 7.79 -4.11
CA CYS A 24 3.48 7.13 -3.48
C CYS A 24 2.19 7.54 -4.19
N LEU A 25 1.56 6.59 -4.89
CA LEU A 25 0.29 6.83 -5.61
C LEU A 25 -0.91 7.08 -4.68
N ALA A 26 -0.79 6.77 -3.38
CA ALA A 26 -1.85 7.00 -2.40
C ALA A 26 -1.87 8.44 -1.88
N CYS A 27 -0.73 8.94 -1.38
CA CYS A 27 -0.63 10.30 -0.86
C CYS A 27 -0.16 11.34 -1.88
N GLY A 28 0.36 10.90 -3.04
CA GLY A 28 0.91 11.77 -4.08
C GLY A 28 2.29 12.36 -3.74
N GLN A 29 2.90 11.95 -2.63
CA GLN A 29 4.23 12.41 -2.22
C GLN A 29 5.31 11.42 -2.65
N LYS A 30 6.54 11.91 -2.80
CA LYS A 30 7.72 11.07 -3.04
C LYS A 30 8.08 10.27 -1.79
N PHE A 31 8.73 9.13 -1.99
CA PHE A 31 9.36 8.39 -0.90
C PHE A 31 10.63 9.10 -0.46
N ASN A 32 10.98 8.97 0.82
CA ASN A 32 12.26 9.38 1.37
C ASN A 32 13.03 8.18 1.89
N LEU A 33 14.34 8.36 2.09
CA LEU A 33 15.17 7.34 2.69
C LEU A 33 14.71 7.08 4.13
N GLY A 34 14.48 5.81 4.47
CA GLY A 34 13.97 5.42 5.79
C GLY A 34 12.45 5.37 5.91
N ASP A 35 11.69 5.77 4.87
CA ASP A 35 10.23 5.62 4.89
C ASP A 35 9.82 4.14 4.93
N GLU A 36 8.80 3.84 5.73
CA GLU A 36 8.16 2.53 5.77
C GLU A 36 7.09 2.44 4.69
N VAL A 37 7.30 1.53 3.74
CA VAL A 37 6.39 1.28 2.63
C VAL A 37 5.86 -0.14 2.65
N VAL A 38 4.68 -0.32 2.08
CA VAL A 38 4.06 -1.62 1.88
C VAL A 38 3.62 -1.80 0.45
N LEU A 39 3.65 -3.06 0.01
CA LEU A 39 3.15 -3.43 -1.30
C LEU A 39 1.63 -3.57 -1.27
N ALA A 40 0.92 -2.63 -1.89
CA ALA A 40 -0.54 -2.55 -1.86
C ALA A 40 -1.19 -2.50 -3.25
N ARG A 41 -2.47 -2.89 -3.30
CA ARG A 41 -3.35 -2.68 -4.45
C ARG A 41 -4.19 -1.43 -4.24
N GLY A 42 -4.40 -0.67 -5.30
CA GLY A 42 -5.21 0.54 -5.25
C GLY A 42 -6.01 0.74 -6.52
N LYS A 43 -6.34 1.99 -6.81
CA LYS A 43 -6.99 2.40 -8.07
C LYS A 43 -6.10 2.19 -9.31
N TRP A 44 -4.82 1.90 -9.10
CA TRP A 44 -3.85 1.58 -10.15
C TRP A 44 -3.84 0.10 -10.51
N GLN A 45 -3.25 -0.23 -11.66
CA GLN A 45 -3.07 -1.61 -12.09
C GLN A 45 -1.88 -2.27 -11.37
N GLY A 46 -2.08 -3.50 -10.90
CA GLY A 46 -1.04 -4.28 -10.22
C GLY A 46 -0.79 -3.89 -8.76
N PHE A 47 0.36 -4.31 -8.25
CA PHE A 47 0.83 -4.03 -6.90
C PHE A 47 1.86 -2.90 -6.94
N LYS A 48 1.70 -1.90 -6.08
CA LYS A 48 2.61 -0.76 -5.98
C LYS A 48 2.97 -0.49 -4.53
N TYR A 49 4.14 0.10 -4.33
CA TYR A 49 4.56 0.53 -3.01
C TYR A 49 3.82 1.81 -2.63
N ILE A 50 3.33 1.87 -1.40
CA ILE A 50 2.75 3.07 -0.78
C ILE A 50 3.21 3.16 0.66
N HIS A 51 3.15 4.35 1.26
CA HIS A 51 3.45 4.51 2.69
C HIS A 51 2.54 3.62 3.54
N GLU A 52 3.09 3.02 4.60
CA GLU A 52 2.34 2.10 5.48
C GLU A 52 1.02 2.73 5.95
N HIS A 53 1.03 4.00 6.35
CA HIS A 53 -0.14 4.70 6.89
C HIS A 53 -1.29 4.84 5.88
N GLU A 54 -0.98 4.82 4.58
CA GLU A 54 -1.93 4.90 3.49
C GLU A 54 -2.52 3.53 3.10
N ALA A 55 -1.99 2.44 3.66
CA ALA A 55 -2.42 1.09 3.38
C ALA A 55 -3.25 0.49 4.52
N ILE A 56 -4.19 -0.37 4.15
CA ILE A 56 -4.98 -1.21 5.04
C ILE A 56 -4.69 -2.67 4.70
N LEU A 57 -4.32 -3.46 5.71
CA LEU A 57 -4.20 -4.90 5.57
C LEU A 57 -5.59 -5.54 5.62
N ASP A 58 -6.02 -6.10 4.50
CA ASP A 58 -7.21 -6.94 4.44
C ASP A 58 -6.87 -8.33 4.97
N ARG A 59 -7.33 -8.65 6.20
CA ARG A 59 -7.03 -9.94 6.85
C ARG A 59 -7.67 -11.14 6.14
N ARG A 60 -8.68 -10.93 5.29
CA ARG A 60 -9.35 -12.01 4.55
C ARG A 60 -8.49 -12.51 3.40
N THR A 61 -7.80 -11.60 2.72
CA THR A 61 -6.95 -11.89 1.55
C THR A 61 -5.46 -11.77 1.84
N ASP A 62 -5.09 -11.45 3.08
CA ASP A 62 -3.72 -11.15 3.55
C ASP A 62 -2.98 -10.14 2.65
N THR A 63 -3.73 -9.22 2.04
CA THR A 63 -3.22 -8.28 1.03
C THR A 63 -3.39 -6.85 1.54
N HIS A 64 -2.41 -5.99 1.27
CA HIS A 64 -2.54 -4.56 1.55
C HIS A 64 -3.32 -3.88 0.43
N HIS A 65 -4.26 -3.03 0.82
CA HIS A 65 -5.04 -2.18 -0.08
C HIS A 65 -4.87 -0.72 0.30
N GLU A 66 -4.85 0.18 -0.68
CA GLU A 66 -4.90 1.61 -0.44
C GLU A 66 -6.20 1.96 0.31
N ARG A 67 -6.12 2.83 1.32
CA ARG A 67 -7.21 3.12 2.25
C ARG A 67 -8.51 3.52 1.54
N ARG A 68 -8.45 4.44 0.57
CA ARG A 68 -9.62 4.92 -0.17
C ARG A 68 -10.17 3.85 -1.11
N HIS A 69 -9.31 3.10 -1.77
CA HIS A 69 -9.70 1.97 -2.62
C HIS A 69 -10.37 0.85 -1.80
N TYR A 70 -9.83 0.53 -0.62
CA TYR A 70 -10.42 -0.44 0.29
C TYR A 70 -11.79 0.01 0.80
N ALA A 71 -11.91 1.28 1.19
CA ALA A 71 -13.19 1.88 1.61
C ALA A 71 -14.23 1.84 0.49
N ALA A 72 -13.84 2.18 -0.75
CA ALA A 72 -14.72 2.08 -1.91
C ALA A 72 -15.18 0.64 -2.18
N MET A 73 -14.25 -0.32 -2.14
CA MET A 73 -14.54 -1.75 -2.33
C MET A 73 -15.50 -2.28 -1.26
N LYS A 74 -15.31 -1.89 0.00
CA LYS A 74 -16.20 -2.26 1.11
C LYS A 74 -17.58 -1.61 0.98
N ALA A 75 -17.67 -0.34 0.59
CA ALA A 75 -18.95 0.34 0.36
C ALA A 75 -19.78 -0.33 -0.75
N THR A 76 -19.13 -0.81 -1.83
CA THR A 76 -19.81 -1.57 -2.87
C THR A 76 -20.31 -2.93 -2.37
N THR A 77 -19.57 -3.58 -1.46
CA THR A 77 -19.97 -4.88 -0.88
C THR A 77 -21.13 -4.73 0.11
N ALA A 78 -21.21 -3.62 0.84
CA ALA A 78 -22.24 -3.36 1.85
C ALA A 78 -23.61 -2.94 1.27
N ASN A 79 -23.68 -2.57 -0.02
CA ASN A 79 -24.93 -2.19 -0.70
C ASN A 79 -25.62 -3.36 -1.42
N GLN A 80 -25.27 -4.60 -1.09
CA GLN A 80 -25.90 -5.82 -1.63
C GLN A 80 -26.67 -6.63 -0.58
N GLU A 81 -26.96 -6.04 0.59
CA GLU A 81 -27.76 -6.66 1.67
C GLU A 81 -29.09 -5.93 1.86
#